data_AF-A0A8J9TFP1-F1
#
_entry.id   AF-A0A8J9TFP1-F1
#
_cell.length_a   1.000
_cell.length_b   1.000
_cell.length_c   1.000
_cell.angle_alpha   90.00
_cell.angle_beta   90.00
_cell.angle_gamma   90.00
#
_symmetry.space_group_name_H-M   'P 1'
#
loop_
_entity.id
_entity.type
_entity.pdbx_description
1 polymer ?
#
loop_
_entity_poly.entity_id
_entity_poly.type
_entity_poly.pdbx_seq_one_letter_code
_entity_poly.pdbx_strand_id
1 'polypeptide(L)'
;LCKGGGGGKNTTKAAISLTNKEEDDDLPERGTMPDTGQLRKWTKAYICCFNMEKVTIKHALEIAGDKFGVDLSSKKSELKDLLTEEM
;
A
#
# COMPACT_ATOMS: atom_id res chain seq x y z
N LEU A 1 42.35 -29.69 23.17
CA LEU A 1 41.68 -29.39 21.89
C LEU A 1 40.63 -28.32 22.15
N CYS A 2 40.91 -27.08 21.78
CA CYS A 2 39.95 -25.98 21.79
C CYS A 2 39.12 -26.11 20.50
N LYS A 3 37.79 -26.19 20.59
CA LYS A 3 36.93 -26.01 19.40
C LYS A 3 36.08 -24.76 19.61
N GLY A 4 36.33 -23.77 18.76
CA GLY A 4 35.65 -22.48 18.74
C GLY A 4 34.29 -22.56 18.03
N GLY A 5 33.38 -21.71 18.50
CA GLY A 5 32.89 -20.52 17.78
C GLY A 5 32.22 -20.66 16.41
N GLY A 6 30.93 -20.31 16.38
CA GLY A 6 30.14 -19.87 15.22
C GLY A 6 28.65 -20.16 15.48
N GLY A 7 27.74 -19.21 15.71
CA GLY A 7 27.63 -17.82 15.27
C GLY A 7 26.68 -17.74 14.08
N GLY A 8 25.35 -17.69 14.32
CA GLY A 8 24.34 -17.77 13.26
C GLY A 8 22.95 -17.25 13.64
N LYS A 9 22.88 -15.94 13.90
CA LYS A 9 21.79 -14.98 13.62
C LYS A 9 20.33 -15.49 13.63
N ASN A 10 19.70 -15.23 14.77
CA ASN A 10 18.34 -14.72 14.94
C ASN A 10 17.87 -13.78 13.81
N THR A 11 16.83 -14.20 13.08
CA THR A 11 15.86 -13.27 12.51
C THR A 11 14.47 -13.85 12.75
N THR A 12 13.78 -13.25 13.72
CA THR A 12 12.35 -13.37 13.96
C THR A 12 11.62 -13.16 12.63
N LYS A 13 11.25 -14.24 11.93
CA LYS A 13 10.18 -14.14 10.93
C LYS A 13 8.90 -14.09 11.74
N ALA A 14 8.57 -12.89 12.21
CA ALA A 14 7.27 -12.59 12.75
C ALA A 14 6.27 -12.86 11.63
N ALA A 15 5.74 -14.08 11.61
CA ALA A 15 4.45 -14.35 11.01
C ALA A 15 3.43 -13.66 11.90
N ILE A 16 3.19 -12.37 11.65
CA ILE A 16 1.98 -11.72 12.13
C ILE A 16 0.92 -12.19 11.15
N SER A 17 0.26 -13.28 11.53
CA SER A 17 -0.96 -13.73 10.88
C SER A 17 -2.07 -13.59 11.91
N LEU A 18 -3.11 -12.83 11.49
CA LEU A 18 -4.48 -12.88 11.99
C LEU A 18 -4.71 -12.11 13.29
N THR A 19 -5.74 -11.31 13.49
CA THR A 19 -6.95 -10.96 12.74
C THR A 19 -7.62 -9.94 13.65
N ASN A 20 -8.00 -8.76 13.17
CA ASN A 20 -9.12 -8.04 13.76
C ASN A 20 -10.13 -7.73 12.68
N LYS A 21 -11.28 -8.34 12.90
CA LYS A 21 -12.50 -8.25 12.13
C LYS A 21 -13.22 -7.02 12.64
N GLU A 22 -13.00 -5.89 11.99
CA GLU A 22 -13.77 -4.68 12.22
C GLU A 22 -14.24 -4.20 10.84
N GLU A 23 -15.56 -4.18 10.68
CA GLU A 23 -16.23 -3.42 9.64
C GLU A 23 -15.97 -1.93 9.92
N ASP A 24 -14.76 -1.44 9.67
CA ASP A 24 -14.43 -0.03 9.83
C ASP A 24 -13.26 0.37 8.92
N ASP A 25 -13.04 1.67 8.79
CA ASP A 25 -12.43 2.38 7.68
C ASP A 25 -10.89 2.18 7.46
N ASP A 26 -10.34 1.01 7.76
CA ASP A 26 -8.88 0.80 7.83
C ASP A 26 -8.21 0.56 6.45
N LEU A 27 -7.19 1.37 6.19
CA LEU A 27 -6.29 1.22 5.04
C LEU A 27 -5.55 -0.12 5.14
N PRO A 28 -5.28 -0.81 4.01
CA PRO A 28 -4.63 -2.10 4.04
C PRO A 28 -3.21 -1.97 4.59
N GLU A 29 -2.78 -3.01 5.30
CA GLU A 29 -1.42 -3.09 5.81
C GLU A 29 -0.40 -2.92 4.68
N ARG A 30 0.69 -2.20 4.97
CA ARG A 30 1.78 -1.96 4.01
C ARG A 30 2.34 -3.30 3.51
N GLY A 31 2.37 -3.48 2.19
CA GLY A 31 2.72 -4.72 1.50
C GLY A 31 1.50 -5.54 1.03
N THR A 32 0.28 -5.10 1.34
CA THR A 32 -0.95 -5.75 0.90
C THR A 32 -1.56 -5.01 -0.29
N MET A 33 -2.01 -5.77 -1.29
CA MET A 33 -2.71 -5.22 -2.45
C MET A 33 -4.02 -4.57 -1.99
N PRO A 34 -4.22 -3.25 -2.18
CA PRO A 34 -5.45 -2.60 -1.76
C PRO A 34 -6.63 -3.13 -2.56
N ASP A 35 -7.77 -3.30 -1.88
CA ASP A 35 -9.04 -3.55 -2.55
C ASP A 35 -9.53 -2.27 -3.27
N THR A 36 -10.41 -2.42 -4.25
CA THR A 36 -10.99 -1.29 -5.00
C THR A 36 -11.66 -0.29 -4.05
N GLY A 37 -12.30 -0.74 -2.96
CA GLY A 37 -12.87 0.15 -1.95
C GLY A 37 -11.84 1.01 -1.21
N GLN A 38 -10.69 0.42 -0.86
CA GLN A 38 -9.59 1.11 -0.18
C GLN A 38 -8.85 2.07 -1.13
N LEU A 39 -8.66 1.64 -2.38
CA LEU A 39 -8.08 2.46 -3.42
C LEU A 39 -8.94 3.70 -3.66
N ARG A 40 -10.27 3.55 -3.68
CA ARG A 40 -11.20 4.67 -3.82
C ARG A 40 -11.16 5.65 -2.64
N LYS A 41 -11.12 5.18 -1.40
CA LYS A 41 -10.95 6.04 -0.21
C LYS A 41 -9.63 6.82 -0.27
N TRP A 42 -8.56 6.13 -0.66
CA TRP A 42 -7.27 6.78 -0.86
C TRP A 42 -7.32 7.83 -1.97
N THR A 43 -7.93 7.50 -3.11
CA THR A 43 -8.11 8.44 -4.22
C THR A 43 -8.88 9.69 -3.78
N LYS A 44 -9.96 9.54 -3.01
CA LYS A 44 -10.70 10.68 -2.41
C LYS A 44 -9.83 11.55 -1.50
N ALA A 45 -9.00 10.95 -0.66
CA ALA A 45 -8.05 11.70 0.16
C ALA A 45 -6.97 12.38 -0.69
N TYR A 46 -6.53 11.71 -1.76
CA TYR A 46 -5.53 12.19 -2.69
C TYR A 46 -6.02 13.42 -3.48
N ILE A 47 -7.21 13.38 -4.08
CA ILE A 47 -7.79 14.53 -4.81
C ILE A 47 -8.06 15.73 -3.89
N CYS A 48 -8.31 15.49 -2.60
CA CYS A 48 -8.53 16.54 -1.62
C CYS A 48 -7.21 17.23 -1.22
N CYS A 49 -6.11 16.47 -1.15
CA CYS A 49 -4.79 16.97 -0.75
C CYS A 49 -3.94 17.47 -1.94
N PHE A 50 -4.17 16.95 -3.14
CA PHE A 50 -3.37 17.23 -4.33
C PHE A 50 -4.21 17.92 -5.39
N ASN A 51 -3.65 18.98 -5.96
CA ASN A 51 -4.28 19.69 -7.05
C ASN A 51 -4.11 18.90 -8.36
N MET A 52 -5.18 18.24 -8.80
CA MET A 52 -5.24 17.33 -9.96
C MET A 52 -4.80 17.98 -11.28
N GLU A 53 -4.86 19.31 -11.38
CA GLU A 53 -4.36 20.06 -12.53
C GLU A 53 -2.82 20.04 -12.62
N LYS A 54 -2.15 19.84 -11.49
CA LYS A 54 -0.68 19.79 -11.39
C LYS A 54 -0.12 18.40 -11.17
N VAL A 55 -0.94 17.45 -10.71
CA VAL A 55 -0.49 16.08 -10.46
C VAL A 55 -0.88 15.15 -11.59
N THR A 56 0.04 14.24 -11.94
CA THR A 56 -0.19 13.25 -13.00
C THR A 56 -0.68 11.93 -12.41
N ILE A 57 -1.32 11.11 -13.24
CA ILE A 57 -1.70 9.73 -12.86
C ILE A 57 -0.47 8.92 -12.41
N LYS A 58 0.71 9.19 -12.99
CA LYS A 58 1.96 8.55 -12.54
C LYS A 58 2.29 8.90 -11.09
N HIS A 59 2.17 10.18 -10.73
CA HIS A 59 2.40 10.65 -9.37
C HIS A 59 1.43 10.00 -8.37
N ALA A 60 0.14 9.92 -8.73
CA ALA A 60 -0.86 9.24 -7.91
C ALA A 60 -0.49 7.78 -7.70
N LEU A 61 -0.02 7.10 -8.75
CA LEU A 61 0.35 5.69 -8.68
C LEU A 61 1.61 5.45 -7.85
N GLU A 62 2.60 6.34 -7.93
CA GLU A 62 3.80 6.31 -7.10
C GLU A 62 3.46 6.52 -5.62
N ILE A 63 2.62 7.52 -5.29
CA ILE A 63 2.24 7.78 -3.90
C ILE A 63 1.35 6.66 -3.36
N ALA A 64 0.40 6.17 -4.15
CA ALA A 64 -0.42 5.04 -3.77
C ALA A 64 0.46 3.80 -3.55
N GLY A 65 1.39 3.51 -4.47
CA GLY A 65 2.32 2.41 -4.34
C GLY A 65 3.23 2.53 -3.12
N ASP A 66 3.73 3.73 -2.81
CA ASP A 66 4.54 3.99 -1.60
C ASP A 66 3.73 3.83 -0.31
N LYS A 67 2.48 4.33 -0.31
CA LYS A 67 1.58 4.25 0.84
C LYS A 67 1.20 2.81 1.15
N PHE A 68 0.76 2.07 0.14
CA PHE A 68 0.39 0.68 0.29
C PHE A 68 1.60 -0.26 0.31
N GLY A 69 2.80 0.21 -0.05
CA GLY A 69 4.01 -0.61 -0.13
C GLY A 69 3.92 -1.74 -1.16
N VAL A 70 3.08 -1.57 -2.19
CA VAL A 70 2.86 -2.54 -3.27
C VAL A 70 2.97 -1.88 -4.63
N ASP A 71 3.35 -2.67 -5.64
CA ASP A 71 3.30 -2.20 -7.01
C ASP A 71 1.84 -2.17 -7.50
N LEU A 72 1.35 -0.97 -7.78
CA LEU A 72 0.02 -0.75 -8.34
C LEU A 72 0.04 -0.67 -9.87
N SER A 73 1.12 -1.06 -10.54
CA SER A 73 1.20 -0.98 -12.01
C SER A 73 0.11 -1.83 -12.65
N SER A 74 -0.23 -2.97 -12.05
CA SER A 74 -1.34 -3.84 -12.48
C SER A 74 -2.71 -3.19 -12.29
N LYS A 75 -2.88 -2.34 -11.27
CA LYS A 75 -4.13 -1.60 -10.98
C LYS A 75 -4.10 -0.16 -11.51
N LYS A 76 -3.13 0.17 -12.38
CA LYS A 76 -3.00 1.50 -12.97
C LYS A 76 -4.26 1.93 -13.71
N SER A 77 -4.88 1.01 -14.43
CA SER A 77 -6.11 1.29 -15.18
C SER A 77 -7.26 1.60 -14.23
N GLU A 78 -7.45 0.80 -13.18
CA GLU A 78 -8.46 1.03 -12.14
C GLU A 78 -8.21 2.33 -11.38
N LEU A 79 -6.96 2.61 -10.99
CA LEU A 79 -6.60 3.84 -10.30
C LEU A 79 -6.88 5.07 -11.16
N LYS A 80 -6.56 5.00 -12.46
CA LYS A 80 -6.88 6.06 -13.42
C LYS A 80 -8.39 6.26 -13.55
N ASP A 81 -9.15 5.17 -13.63
CA ASP A 81 -10.61 5.23 -13.74
C ASP A 81 -11.22 5.86 -12.49
N LEU A 82 -10.81 5.41 -11.30
CA LEU A 82 -11.21 5.99 -10.01
C LEU A 82 -10.81 7.46 -9.87
N LEU A 83 -9.60 7.84 -10.31
CA LEU A 83 -9.20 9.24 -10.32
C LEU A 83 -10.10 10.05 -11.25
N THR A 84 -10.54 9.48 -12.38
CA THR A 84 -11.38 10.13 -13.40
C THR A 84 -12.84 10.23 -12.99
N GLU A 85 -13.38 9.21 -12.33
CA GLU A 85 -14.74 9.19 -11.80
C GLU A 85 -14.93 10.16 -10.63
N GLU A 86 -13.88 10.43 -9.86
CA GLU A 86 -13.92 11.33 -8.70
C GLU A 86 -13.53 12.78 -9.06
N MET A 87 -13.26 13.10 -10.33
CA MET A 87 -13.04 14.48 -10.82
C MET A 87 -14.34 15.21 -11.13
#